data_AF-A0A7K2TLP6-F1
#
_entry.id   AF-A0A7K2TLP6-F1
#
_cell.length_a   1.000
_cell.length_b   1.000
_cell.length_c   1.000
_cell.angle_alpha   90.00
_cell.angle_beta   90.00
_cell.angle_gamma   90.00
#
_symmetry.space_group_name_H-M   'P 1'
#
loop_
_entity.id
_entity.type
_entity.pdbx_description
1 polymer ?
#
loop_
_entity_poly.entity_id
_entity_poly.type
_entity_poly.pdbx_seq_one_letter_code
_entity_poly.pdbx_strand_id
1 'polypeptide(L)'
;MITSSRTGGAVRRLRTGFVSTQLARAHGRRDAAGLLDVLGEAPDAGDPSGTAGLPPYVLGVRARAEHDTTRLRARMLHGNRALTVRIHAESVRVVTQYTVRGEPAPAALARYAGTVADWRNAAAVCRSRAQGVIDAANHLLTCYWDAVWAEARRSHELPDRRPTGWLPGRTRLDTTWHRVDDGLLSDRWYGGRGPAGEPDPAAVAQALAILDSQHTRGGAGRTTGGRG
;
A
#
# COMPACT_ATOMS: atom_id res chain seq x y z
N MET A 1 -30.73 -2.95 -36.80
CA MET A 1 -30.17 -4.27 -36.42
C MET A 1 -28.93 -4.03 -35.60
N ILE A 2 -29.03 -4.07 -34.27
CA ILE A 2 -27.90 -3.87 -33.34
C ILE A 2 -27.72 -5.21 -32.62
N THR A 3 -26.69 -5.96 -33.01
CA THR A 3 -26.31 -7.20 -32.36
C THR A 3 -25.07 -6.99 -31.50
N SER A 4 -25.21 -7.41 -30.25
CA SER A 4 -24.16 -7.94 -29.38
C SER A 4 -22.98 -7.06 -28.98
N SER A 5 -22.95 -6.72 -27.69
CA SER A 5 -22.02 -7.42 -26.80
C SER A 5 -22.44 -7.24 -25.34
N ARG A 6 -22.99 -8.31 -24.74
CA ARG A 6 -23.19 -8.44 -23.31
C ARG A 6 -21.84 -8.27 -22.62
N THR A 7 -21.70 -7.22 -21.82
CA THR A 7 -20.68 -7.07 -20.78
C THR A 7 -20.99 -8.01 -19.62
N GLY A 8 -21.03 -9.32 -19.91
CA GLY A 8 -21.01 -10.40 -18.93
C GLY A 8 -19.58 -10.67 -18.46
N GLY A 9 -18.89 -9.62 -18.02
CA GLY A 9 -17.58 -9.75 -17.40
C GLY A 9 -17.76 -10.20 -15.96
N ALA A 10 -17.96 -11.50 -15.75
CA ALA A 10 -17.91 -12.10 -14.43
C ALA A 10 -16.62 -11.62 -13.76
N VAL A 11 -16.76 -10.81 -12.71
CA VAL A 11 -15.67 -10.48 -11.80
C VAL A 11 -15.22 -11.81 -11.22
N ARG A 12 -14.19 -12.43 -11.83
CA ARG A 12 -13.42 -13.49 -11.22
C ARG A 12 -12.86 -12.86 -9.96
N ARG A 13 -13.62 -12.97 -8.86
CA ARG A 13 -13.08 -12.88 -7.52
C ARG A 13 -11.89 -13.81 -7.54
N LEU A 14 -10.70 -13.23 -7.52
CA LEU A 14 -9.49 -13.97 -7.24
C LEU A 14 -9.78 -14.68 -5.93
N ARG A 15 -10.12 -15.97 -6.00
CA ARG A 15 -10.01 -16.89 -4.86
C ARG A 15 -8.51 -16.89 -4.57
N THR A 16 -8.06 -15.91 -3.80
CA THR A 16 -6.89 -16.07 -2.94
C THR A 16 -7.17 -17.31 -2.13
N GLY A 17 -6.57 -18.42 -2.58
CA GLY A 17 -6.80 -19.73 -2.01
C GLY A 17 -6.55 -19.69 -0.52
N PHE A 18 -7.52 -20.16 0.26
CA PHE A 18 -7.37 -21.28 1.20
C PHE A 18 -6.00 -21.46 1.91
N VAL A 19 -5.27 -20.40 2.23
CA VAL A 19 -4.43 -20.36 3.43
C VAL A 19 -5.44 -20.22 4.55
N SER A 20 -5.92 -21.38 5.02
CA SER A 20 -7.27 -21.48 5.55
C SER A 20 -7.36 -20.92 6.97
N THR A 21 -8.43 -20.19 7.25
CA THR A 21 -8.80 -19.81 8.62
C THR A 21 -8.87 -21.03 9.54
N GLN A 22 -9.21 -22.20 9.00
CA GLN A 22 -9.16 -23.48 9.71
C GLN A 22 -7.74 -23.88 10.11
N LEU A 23 -6.76 -23.75 9.21
CA LEU A 23 -5.35 -23.99 9.51
C LEU A 23 -4.83 -23.01 10.56
N ALA A 24 -5.18 -21.73 10.44
CA ALA A 24 -4.86 -20.71 11.45
C ALA A 24 -5.38 -21.11 12.84
N ARG A 25 -6.65 -21.54 12.92
CA ARG A 25 -7.25 -22.03 14.17
C ARG A 25 -6.58 -23.32 14.67
N ALA A 26 -6.20 -24.22 13.76
CA ALA A 26 -5.53 -25.47 14.14
C ALA A 26 -4.15 -25.22 14.74
N HIS A 27 -3.36 -24.30 14.16
CA HIS A 27 -2.11 -23.85 14.78
C HIS A 27 -2.37 -23.17 16.12
N GLY A 28 -3.36 -22.28 16.19
CA GLY A 28 -3.69 -21.59 17.45
C GLY A 28 -4.03 -22.55 18.59
N ARG A 29 -4.82 -23.60 18.32
CA ARG A 29 -5.10 -24.64 19.33
C ARG A 29 -3.85 -25.42 19.75
N ARG A 30 -2.95 -25.73 18.81
CA ARG A 30 -1.72 -26.47 19.12
C ARG A 30 -0.76 -25.66 19.98
N ASP A 31 -0.65 -24.37 19.69
CA ASP A 31 0.34 -23.50 20.31
C ASP A 31 -0.15 -22.96 21.67
N ALA A 32 -1.44 -23.13 22.01
CA ALA A 32 -2.08 -22.49 23.15
C ALA A 32 -1.40 -22.72 24.50
N ALA A 33 -1.00 -23.96 24.79
CA ALA A 33 -0.35 -24.30 26.06
C ALA A 33 1.01 -23.61 26.25
N GLY A 34 1.74 -23.35 25.15
CA GLY A 34 3.04 -22.69 25.17
C GLY A 34 2.95 -21.16 25.18
N LEU A 35 1.74 -20.59 25.20
CA LEU A 35 1.51 -19.14 25.09
C LEU A 35 0.80 -18.54 26.30
N LEU A 36 0.68 -19.29 27.39
CA LEU A 36 -0.02 -18.84 28.60
C LEU A 36 0.57 -17.55 29.17
N ASP A 37 1.90 -17.40 29.17
CA ASP A 37 2.56 -16.18 29.63
C ASP A 37 2.16 -14.97 28.78
N VAL A 38 2.14 -15.14 27.44
CA VAL A 38 1.72 -14.11 26.48
C VAL A 38 0.24 -13.74 26.65
N LEU A 39 -0.60 -14.73 27.02
CA LEU A 39 -2.03 -14.49 27.30
C LEU A 39 -2.25 -13.79 28.64
N GLY A 40 -1.42 -14.09 29.64
CA GLY A 40 -1.46 -13.46 30.96
C GLY A 40 -1.15 -11.96 30.92
N GLU A 41 -0.26 -11.54 30.01
CA GLU A 41 0.08 -10.14 29.78
C GLU A 41 -0.97 -9.37 28.93
N ALA A 42 -1.92 -10.06 28.31
CA ALA A 42 -2.88 -9.47 27.38
C ALA A 42 -3.78 -8.34 27.96
N PRO A 43 -4.21 -8.38 29.24
CA PRO A 43 -5.02 -7.31 29.84
C PRO A 43 -4.27 -5.99 30.01
N ASP A 44 -2.95 -6.06 30.21
CA ASP A 44 -2.08 -4.91 30.51
C ASP A 44 -1.25 -4.46 29.29
N ALA A 45 -1.14 -5.32 28.27
CA ALA A 45 -0.41 -5.02 27.06
C ALA A 45 -1.09 -3.90 26.26
N GLY A 46 -0.35 -2.80 26.03
CA GLY A 46 -0.66 -1.76 25.05
C GLY A 46 -0.64 -2.29 23.61
N ASP A 47 -0.14 -1.52 22.62
CA ASP A 47 -0.05 -2.01 21.23
C ASP A 47 0.90 -3.23 21.15
N PRO A 48 0.40 -4.47 20.94
CA PRO A 48 1.21 -5.69 20.99
C PRO A 48 1.95 -5.92 19.67
N SER A 49 2.30 -4.83 18.96
CA SER A 49 2.94 -4.85 17.65
C SER A 49 4.42 -5.28 17.70
N GLY A 50 4.96 -5.51 18.90
CA GLY A 50 6.29 -6.07 19.14
C GLY A 50 6.50 -7.45 18.52
N THR A 51 7.75 -7.75 18.17
CA THR A 51 8.20 -9.02 17.57
C THR A 51 8.69 -10.04 18.59
N ALA A 52 9.02 -9.61 19.82
CA ALA A 52 9.54 -10.49 20.86
C ALA A 52 8.47 -11.51 21.29
N GLY A 53 8.85 -12.79 21.33
CA GLY A 53 7.96 -13.86 21.80
C GLY A 53 6.85 -14.30 20.84
N LEU A 54 6.85 -13.86 19.57
CA LEU A 54 5.81 -14.28 18.63
C LEU A 54 5.97 -15.75 18.18
N PRO A 55 4.86 -16.51 18.11
CA PRO A 55 4.87 -17.89 17.60
C PRO A 55 5.37 -17.98 16.15
N PRO A 56 6.03 -19.09 15.75
CA PRO A 56 6.50 -19.29 14.38
C PRO A 56 5.41 -19.11 13.31
N TYR A 57 4.17 -19.52 13.60
CA TYR A 57 3.04 -19.34 12.69
C TYR A 57 2.76 -17.84 12.42
N VAL A 58 2.78 -17.01 13.46
CA VAL A 58 2.57 -15.55 13.36
C VAL A 58 3.68 -14.90 12.54
N LEU A 59 4.94 -15.28 12.80
CA LEU A 59 6.08 -14.81 12.01
C LEU A 59 5.96 -15.20 10.53
N GLY A 60 5.52 -16.44 10.24
CA GLY A 60 5.30 -16.91 8.87
C GLY A 60 4.21 -16.12 8.13
N VAL A 61 3.10 -15.81 8.79
CA VAL A 61 2.02 -14.98 8.20
C VAL A 61 2.53 -13.58 7.87
N ARG A 62 3.32 -12.97 8.76
CA ARG A 62 3.92 -11.65 8.55
C ARG A 62 4.89 -11.63 7.38
N ALA A 63 5.87 -12.54 7.40
CA ALA A 63 6.86 -12.65 6.33
C ALA A 63 6.20 -12.89 4.97
N ARG A 64 5.10 -13.65 4.94
CA ARG A 64 4.33 -13.85 3.72
C ARG A 64 3.65 -12.58 3.23
N ALA A 65 3.01 -11.82 4.13
CA ALA A 65 2.36 -10.56 3.78
C ALA A 65 3.38 -9.52 3.26
N GLU A 66 4.53 -9.40 3.94
CA GLU A 66 5.64 -8.56 3.51
C GLU A 66 6.14 -8.98 2.12
N HIS A 67 6.38 -10.27 1.89
CA HIS A 67 6.80 -10.78 0.59
C HIS A 67 5.77 -10.48 -0.52
N ASP A 68 4.50 -10.74 -0.27
CA ASP A 68 3.44 -10.54 -1.26
C ASP A 68 3.23 -9.06 -1.60
N THR A 69 3.34 -8.15 -0.62
CA THR A 69 3.31 -6.70 -0.87
C THR A 69 4.55 -6.23 -1.64
N THR A 70 5.75 -6.68 -1.29
CA THR A 70 6.98 -6.41 -2.07
C THR A 70 6.87 -6.93 -3.50
N ARG A 71 6.25 -8.09 -3.71
CA ARG A 71 6.04 -8.62 -5.07
C ARG A 71 4.99 -7.84 -5.86
N LEU A 72 3.92 -7.37 -5.22
CA LEU A 72 2.95 -6.45 -5.85
C LEU A 72 3.66 -5.18 -6.31
N ARG A 73 4.53 -4.65 -5.45
CA ARG A 73 5.35 -3.48 -5.70
C ARG A 73 6.26 -3.65 -6.91
N ALA A 74 7.08 -4.69 -6.92
CA ALA A 74 7.98 -4.99 -8.03
C ALA A 74 7.24 -5.13 -9.37
N ARG A 75 6.08 -5.79 -9.37
CA ARG A 75 5.24 -5.92 -10.58
C ARG A 75 4.66 -4.60 -11.04
N MET A 76 4.25 -3.73 -10.12
CA MET A 76 3.76 -2.39 -10.45
C MET A 76 4.87 -1.58 -11.14
N LEU A 77 6.07 -1.54 -10.57
CA LEU A 77 7.21 -0.83 -11.15
C LEU A 77 7.56 -1.39 -12.53
N HIS A 78 7.68 -2.71 -12.64
CA HIS A 78 8.02 -3.37 -13.89
C HIS A 78 6.96 -3.11 -14.98
N GLY A 79 5.68 -3.26 -14.65
CA GLY A 79 4.57 -3.05 -15.60
C GLY A 79 4.40 -1.59 -16.03
N ASN A 80 4.85 -0.62 -15.23
CA ASN A 80 4.73 0.81 -15.53
C ASN A 80 6.07 1.44 -15.99
N ARG A 81 7.11 0.64 -16.27
CA ARG A 81 8.43 1.16 -16.65
C ARG A 81 8.38 2.16 -17.82
N ALA A 82 7.60 1.86 -18.87
CA ALA A 82 7.45 2.75 -20.01
C ALA A 82 6.76 4.08 -19.64
N LEU A 83 5.78 4.02 -18.73
CA LEU A 83 5.10 5.20 -18.20
C LEU A 83 6.07 6.06 -17.39
N THR A 84 6.88 5.46 -16.53
CA THR A 84 7.92 6.15 -15.76
C THR A 84 8.91 6.86 -16.69
N VAL A 85 9.45 6.17 -17.71
CA VAL A 85 10.35 6.78 -18.70
C VAL A 85 9.70 7.98 -19.40
N ARG A 86 8.42 7.87 -19.76
CA ARG A 86 7.66 8.97 -20.36
C ARG A 86 7.51 10.16 -19.41
N ILE A 87 7.21 9.91 -18.13
CA ILE A 87 7.13 10.96 -17.10
C ILE A 87 8.46 11.69 -17.03
N HIS A 88 9.58 10.99 -16.91
CA HIS A 88 10.91 11.61 -16.87
C HIS A 88 11.20 12.48 -18.10
N ALA A 89 10.90 11.99 -19.31
CA ALA A 89 11.11 12.75 -20.54
C ALA A 89 10.24 14.03 -20.60
N GLU A 90 8.96 13.93 -20.22
CA GLU A 90 8.06 15.09 -20.16
C GLU A 90 8.43 16.06 -19.02
N SER A 91 8.98 15.57 -17.89
CA SER A 91 9.48 16.42 -16.79
C SER A 91 10.58 17.36 -17.28
N VAL A 92 11.58 16.84 -18.03
CA VAL A 92 12.64 17.67 -18.62
C VAL A 92 12.06 18.74 -19.55
N ARG A 93 11.07 18.37 -20.36
CA ARG A 93 10.38 19.31 -21.26
C ARG A 93 9.66 20.41 -20.49
N VAL A 94 8.91 20.06 -19.44
CA VAL A 94 8.17 21.02 -18.60
C VAL A 94 9.15 21.97 -17.90
N VAL A 95 10.20 21.46 -17.26
CA VAL A 95 11.21 22.28 -16.59
C VAL A 95 11.90 23.23 -17.57
N THR A 96 12.22 22.77 -18.78
CA THR A 96 12.82 23.61 -19.81
C THR A 96 11.89 24.77 -20.21
N GLN A 97 10.60 24.51 -20.43
CA GLN A 97 9.65 25.55 -20.83
C GLN A 97 9.41 26.57 -19.69
N TYR A 98 9.12 26.08 -18.49
CA TYR A 98 8.67 26.91 -17.38
C TYR A 98 9.81 27.57 -16.60
N THR A 99 10.97 26.93 -16.49
CA THR A 99 12.09 27.46 -15.69
C THR A 99 13.20 28.03 -16.57
N VAL A 100 13.58 27.36 -17.65
CA VAL A 100 14.70 27.84 -18.48
C VAL A 100 14.27 28.93 -19.45
N ARG A 101 13.15 28.72 -20.17
CA ARG A 101 12.65 29.68 -21.16
C ARG A 101 11.71 30.72 -20.56
N GLY A 102 11.09 30.43 -19.42
CA GLY A 102 10.09 31.32 -18.81
C GLY A 102 8.81 31.45 -19.64
N GLU A 103 8.55 30.54 -20.58
CA GLU A 103 7.41 30.54 -21.48
C GLU A 103 6.40 29.49 -21.02
N PRO A 104 5.25 29.90 -20.43
CA PRO A 104 4.24 28.95 -20.01
C PRO A 104 3.71 28.15 -21.20
N ALA A 105 3.70 26.82 -21.07
CA ALA A 105 3.17 25.91 -22.08
C ALA A 105 2.00 25.07 -21.49
N PRO A 106 0.77 25.64 -21.38
CA PRO A 106 -0.35 24.98 -20.70
C PRO A 106 -0.70 23.62 -21.27
N ALA A 107 -0.65 23.46 -22.60
CA ALA A 107 -0.91 22.18 -23.25
C ALA A 107 0.14 21.12 -22.94
N ALA A 108 1.41 21.51 -22.77
CA ALA A 108 2.47 20.57 -22.36
C ALA A 108 2.29 20.16 -20.89
N LEU A 109 1.99 21.13 -20.02
CA LEU A 109 1.72 20.85 -18.61
C LEU A 109 0.48 19.96 -18.42
N ALA A 110 -0.59 20.15 -19.21
CA ALA A 110 -1.78 19.30 -19.17
C ALA A 110 -1.48 17.85 -19.58
N ARG A 111 -0.65 17.62 -20.59
CA ARG A 111 -0.21 16.26 -20.99
C ARG A 111 0.66 15.62 -19.91
N TYR A 112 1.56 16.38 -19.31
CA TYR A 112 2.36 15.92 -18.18
C TYR A 112 1.47 15.52 -17.01
N ALA A 113 0.50 16.38 -16.65
CA ALA A 113 -0.48 16.12 -15.60
C ALA A 113 -1.28 14.83 -15.85
N GLY A 114 -1.75 14.60 -17.08
CA GLY A 114 -2.44 13.36 -17.45
C GLY A 114 -1.57 12.13 -17.25
N THR A 115 -0.30 12.19 -17.65
CA THR A 115 0.66 11.09 -17.51
C THR A 115 0.96 10.78 -16.03
N VAL A 116 1.11 11.82 -15.20
CA VAL A 116 1.27 11.68 -13.74
C VAL A 116 0.01 11.12 -13.08
N ALA A 117 -1.18 11.52 -13.54
CA ALA A 117 -2.45 11.00 -13.04
C ALA A 117 -2.59 9.50 -13.33
N ASP A 118 -2.22 9.05 -14.53
CA ASP A 118 -2.20 7.63 -14.90
C ASP A 118 -1.30 6.81 -13.96
N TRP A 119 -0.11 7.32 -13.64
CA TRP A 119 0.79 6.70 -12.66
C TRP A 119 0.17 6.60 -11.27
N ARG A 120 -0.35 7.72 -10.74
CA ARG A 120 -0.97 7.78 -9.42
C ARG A 120 -2.18 6.85 -9.31
N ASN A 121 -2.97 6.71 -10.38
CA ASN A 121 -4.08 5.77 -10.46
C ASN A 121 -3.60 4.31 -10.41
N ALA A 122 -2.59 3.95 -11.21
CA ALA A 122 -2.01 2.60 -11.21
C ALA A 122 -1.46 2.23 -9.82
N ALA A 123 -0.78 3.17 -9.16
CA ALA A 123 -0.26 2.99 -7.82
C ALA A 123 -1.35 2.92 -6.75
N ALA A 124 -2.42 3.71 -6.87
CA ALA A 124 -3.57 3.64 -5.95
C ALA A 124 -4.25 2.27 -5.99
N VAL A 125 -4.41 1.69 -7.19
CA VAL A 125 -4.92 0.31 -7.35
C VAL A 125 -3.99 -0.70 -6.69
N CYS A 126 -2.67 -0.57 -6.88
CA CYS A 126 -1.70 -1.48 -6.26
C CYS A 126 -1.66 -1.34 -4.73
N ARG A 127 -1.76 -0.12 -4.20
CA ARG A 127 -1.89 0.16 -2.76
C ARG A 127 -3.13 -0.48 -2.18
N SER A 128 -4.28 -0.37 -2.84
CA SER A 128 -5.52 -1.02 -2.39
C SER A 128 -5.37 -2.55 -2.33
N ARG A 129 -4.70 -3.16 -3.32
CA ARG A 129 -4.38 -4.59 -3.30
C ARG A 129 -3.41 -4.95 -2.18
N ALA A 130 -2.39 -4.13 -1.93
CA ALA A 130 -1.44 -4.34 -0.84
C ALA A 130 -2.14 -4.26 0.53
N GLN A 131 -3.04 -3.29 0.72
CA GLN A 131 -3.87 -3.22 1.92
C GLN A 131 -4.72 -4.48 2.10
N GLY A 132 -5.31 -5.01 1.03
CA GLY A 132 -6.06 -6.26 1.08
C GLY A 132 -5.21 -7.47 1.51
N VAL A 133 -3.92 -7.51 1.17
CA VAL A 133 -2.99 -8.53 1.67
C VAL A 133 -2.78 -8.40 3.18
N ILE A 134 -2.58 -7.16 3.67
CA ILE A 134 -2.42 -6.88 5.10
C ILE A 134 -3.69 -7.24 5.89
N ASP A 135 -4.86 -6.89 5.37
CA ASP A 135 -6.14 -7.18 6.00
C ASP A 135 -6.39 -8.70 6.07
N ALA A 136 -6.06 -9.43 5.00
CA ALA A 136 -6.15 -10.89 4.98
C ALA A 136 -5.19 -11.53 6.00
N ALA A 137 -3.96 -11.04 6.10
CA ALA A 137 -2.99 -11.51 7.10
C ALA A 137 -3.49 -11.26 8.53
N ASN A 138 -3.96 -10.04 8.82
CA ASN A 138 -4.53 -9.70 10.14
C ASN A 138 -5.78 -10.52 10.47
N HIS A 139 -6.58 -10.89 9.47
CA HIS A 139 -7.72 -11.78 9.66
C HIS A 139 -7.28 -13.22 10.04
N LEU A 140 -6.21 -13.74 9.43
CA LEU A 140 -5.64 -15.03 9.83
C LEU A 140 -5.07 -14.99 11.24
N LEU A 141 -4.35 -13.92 11.59
CA LEU A 141 -3.85 -13.72 12.96
C LEU A 141 -5.00 -13.64 13.97
N THR A 142 -6.09 -12.97 13.61
CA THR A 142 -7.30 -12.91 14.43
C THR A 142 -7.84 -14.32 14.68
N CYS A 143 -8.02 -15.12 13.63
CA CYS A 143 -8.50 -16.50 13.76
C CYS A 143 -7.56 -17.39 14.58
N TYR A 144 -6.25 -17.18 14.44
CA TYR A 144 -5.21 -17.87 15.22
C TYR A 144 -5.34 -17.53 16.71
N TRP A 145 -5.32 -16.25 17.08
CA TRP A 145 -5.35 -15.80 18.47
C TRP A 145 -6.70 -16.07 19.15
N ASP A 146 -7.82 -16.01 18.42
CA ASP A 146 -9.12 -16.43 18.95
C ASP A 146 -9.13 -17.92 19.29
N ALA A 147 -8.46 -18.76 18.50
CA ALA A 147 -8.34 -20.20 18.77
C ALA A 147 -7.38 -20.51 19.92
N VAL A 148 -6.25 -19.78 20.02
CA VAL A 148 -5.34 -19.83 21.17
C VAL A 148 -6.12 -19.52 22.45
N TRP A 149 -6.86 -18.40 22.45
CA TRP A 149 -7.64 -17.95 23.60
C TRP A 149 -8.70 -18.98 24.02
N ALA A 150 -9.47 -19.49 23.06
CA ALA A 150 -10.53 -20.47 23.32
C ALA A 150 -9.98 -21.82 23.82
N GLU A 151 -8.78 -22.21 23.40
CA GLU A 151 -8.12 -23.43 23.90
C GLU A 151 -7.58 -23.23 25.31
N ALA A 152 -6.81 -22.16 25.55
CA ALA A 152 -6.22 -21.87 26.86
C ALA A 152 -7.29 -21.72 27.96
N ARG A 153 -8.45 -21.13 27.61
CA ARG A 153 -9.62 -21.01 28.50
C ARG A 153 -10.16 -22.32 29.05
N ARG A 154 -9.91 -23.46 28.40
CA ARG A 154 -10.38 -24.75 28.92
C ARG A 154 -9.62 -25.21 30.16
N SER A 155 -8.41 -24.69 30.35
CA SER A 155 -7.48 -25.12 31.39
C SER A 155 -7.05 -23.99 32.32
N HIS A 156 -7.34 -22.74 31.97
CA HIS A 156 -6.92 -21.56 32.72
C HIS A 156 -8.05 -20.53 32.84
N GLU A 157 -8.04 -19.79 33.95
CA GLU A 157 -8.97 -18.71 34.21
C GLU A 157 -8.60 -17.48 33.37
N LEU A 158 -9.16 -17.39 32.16
CA LEU A 158 -9.04 -16.21 31.30
C LEU A 158 -10.43 -15.60 31.05
N PRO A 159 -10.50 -14.28 30.78
CA PRO A 159 -11.75 -13.59 30.42
C PRO A 159 -12.51 -14.26 29.28
N ASP A 160 -13.82 -14.02 29.23
CA ASP A 160 -14.72 -14.68 28.28
C ASP A 160 -14.32 -14.52 26.82
N ARG A 161 -13.77 -13.35 26.50
CA ARG A 161 -13.30 -13.00 25.17
C ARG A 161 -11.92 -12.36 25.27
N ARG A 162 -11.14 -12.58 24.20
CA ARG A 162 -9.90 -11.86 23.95
C ARG A 162 -10.15 -10.35 23.98
N PRO A 163 -9.28 -9.53 24.61
CA PRO A 163 -9.42 -8.09 24.63
C PRO A 163 -9.52 -7.48 23.23
N THR A 164 -10.40 -6.49 23.07
CA THR A 164 -10.59 -5.79 21.79
C THR A 164 -9.30 -5.09 21.39
N GLY A 165 -8.84 -5.29 20.16
CA GLY A 165 -7.63 -4.65 19.64
C GLY A 165 -6.31 -5.35 20.00
N TRP A 166 -6.32 -6.32 20.91
CA TRP A 166 -5.13 -7.09 21.28
C TRP A 166 -4.79 -8.12 20.19
N LEU A 167 -3.97 -7.74 19.20
CA LEU A 167 -3.58 -8.61 18.10
C LEU A 167 -2.06 -8.69 17.97
N PRO A 168 -1.39 -9.55 18.75
CA PRO A 168 0.06 -9.69 18.67
C PRO A 168 0.53 -10.07 17.27
N GLY A 169 1.58 -9.39 16.82
CA GLY A 169 2.10 -9.53 15.45
C GLY A 169 1.23 -8.88 14.38
N ARG A 170 0.31 -7.98 14.75
CA ARG A 170 -0.48 -7.18 13.79
C ARG A 170 0.44 -6.56 12.74
N THR A 171 0.12 -6.79 11.49
CA THR A 171 0.85 -6.22 10.36
C THR A 171 0.21 -4.90 9.95
N ARG A 172 1.04 -3.92 9.59
CA ARG A 172 0.61 -2.65 9.01
C ARG A 172 1.19 -2.54 7.61
N LEU A 173 0.47 -1.85 6.73
CA LEU A 173 1.00 -1.53 5.42
C LEU A 173 2.20 -0.61 5.57
N ASP A 174 3.28 -0.90 4.85
CA ASP A 174 4.47 -0.07 4.83
C ASP A 174 4.12 1.37 4.41
N THR A 175 4.62 2.37 5.14
CA THR A 175 4.27 3.78 4.93
C THR A 175 4.68 4.32 3.56
N THR A 176 5.67 3.72 2.91
CA THR A 176 6.11 4.07 1.56
C THR A 176 5.03 3.81 0.49
N TRP A 177 4.02 2.97 0.78
CA TRP A 177 2.84 2.83 -0.09
C TRP A 177 2.01 4.11 -0.19
N HIS A 178 2.12 5.03 0.77
CA HIS A 178 1.45 6.33 0.72
C HIS A 178 2.28 7.38 -0.03
N ARG A 179 3.56 7.11 -0.28
CA ARG A 179 4.49 7.99 -1.00
C ARG A 179 4.69 7.47 -2.41
N VAL A 180 3.62 7.51 -3.19
CA VAL A 180 3.58 6.93 -4.54
C VAL A 180 4.57 7.60 -5.49
N ASP A 181 4.75 8.92 -5.37
CA ASP A 181 5.63 9.68 -6.24
C ASP A 181 7.12 9.45 -5.90
N ASP A 182 7.45 8.88 -4.72
CA ASP A 182 8.84 8.49 -4.39
C ASP A 182 9.38 7.48 -5.40
N GLY A 183 8.52 6.62 -5.96
CA GLY A 183 8.88 5.68 -7.02
C GLY A 183 9.23 6.32 -8.36
N LEU A 184 8.94 7.62 -8.56
CA LEU A 184 9.35 8.40 -9.74
C LEU A 184 10.68 9.13 -9.52
N LEU A 185 11.11 9.31 -8.28
CA LEU A 185 12.25 10.14 -7.91
C LEU A 185 13.57 9.36 -7.83
N SER A 186 13.73 8.26 -8.60
CA SER A 186 14.71 7.15 -8.48
C SER A 186 14.30 6.04 -7.49
N ASP A 187 15.05 4.92 -7.45
CA ASP A 187 14.86 3.66 -6.70
C ASP A 187 14.84 3.82 -5.15
N ARG A 188 14.33 4.96 -4.66
CA ARG A 188 14.31 5.41 -3.26
C ARG A 188 13.28 4.71 -2.40
N TRP A 189 12.41 3.89 -2.97
CA TRP A 189 11.59 2.98 -2.18
C TRP A 189 12.42 2.08 -1.27
N TYR A 190 13.69 1.81 -1.63
CA TYR A 190 14.62 1.03 -0.80
C TYR A 190 16.00 1.69 -0.63
N GLY A 191 16.11 3.01 -0.89
CA GLY A 191 17.35 3.74 -0.64
C GLY A 191 18.53 3.30 -1.50
N GLY A 192 18.42 3.39 -2.82
CA GLY A 192 19.56 3.24 -3.73
C GLY A 192 19.66 4.42 -4.69
N ARG A 193 20.83 5.07 -4.75
CA ARG A 193 21.17 6.01 -5.82
C ARG A 193 21.35 5.17 -7.10
N GLY A 194 20.47 5.36 -8.08
CA GLY A 194 20.50 4.64 -9.36
C GLY A 194 21.80 4.87 -10.14
N PRO A 195 22.13 4.00 -11.10
CA PRO A 195 23.35 4.08 -11.90
C PRO A 195 23.40 5.36 -12.75
N ALA A 196 24.62 5.84 -13.00
CA ALA A 196 24.87 7.04 -13.80
C ALA A 196 24.35 6.85 -15.24
N GLY A 197 23.41 7.71 -15.65
CA GLY A 197 22.74 7.65 -16.95
C GLY A 197 21.20 7.65 -16.87
N GLU A 198 20.63 7.51 -15.67
CA GLU A 198 19.19 7.69 -15.46
C GLU A 198 18.77 9.17 -15.48
N PRO A 199 17.56 9.47 -15.99
CA PRO A 199 17.02 10.83 -16.04
C PRO A 199 17.00 11.49 -14.66
N ASP A 200 17.38 12.78 -14.61
CA ASP A 200 17.62 13.52 -13.37
C ASP A 200 16.37 13.52 -12.45
N PRO A 201 16.45 12.89 -11.26
CA PRO A 201 15.40 12.94 -10.26
C PRO A 201 14.98 14.36 -9.87
N ALA A 202 15.88 15.33 -10.00
CA ALA A 202 15.58 16.74 -9.74
C ALA A 202 14.60 17.32 -10.76
N ALA A 203 14.67 16.91 -12.04
CA ALA A 203 13.73 17.39 -13.06
C ALA A 203 12.30 16.91 -12.79
N VAL A 204 12.12 15.67 -12.32
CA VAL A 204 10.81 15.15 -11.93
C VAL A 204 10.26 15.91 -10.73
N ALA A 205 11.06 16.06 -9.67
CA ALA A 205 10.65 16.81 -8.48
C ALA A 205 10.22 18.25 -8.83
N GLN A 206 11.01 18.92 -9.67
CA GLN A 206 10.73 20.29 -10.10
C GLN A 206 9.50 20.38 -11.01
N ALA A 207 9.31 19.44 -11.95
CA ALA A 207 8.11 19.39 -12.78
C ALA A 207 6.84 19.12 -11.98
N LEU A 208 6.91 18.26 -10.96
CA LEU A 208 5.81 18.04 -10.01
C LEU A 208 5.51 19.31 -9.21
N ALA A 209 6.53 20.01 -8.71
CA ALA A 209 6.35 21.28 -8.01
C ALA A 209 5.72 22.37 -8.92
N ILE A 210 6.11 22.43 -10.19
CA ILE A 210 5.49 23.32 -11.18
C ILE A 210 4.00 22.96 -11.32
N LEU A 211 3.67 21.67 -11.51
CA LEU A 211 2.30 21.19 -11.63
C LEU A 211 1.44 21.54 -10.41
N ASP A 212 1.95 21.29 -9.20
CA ASP A 212 1.24 21.56 -7.95
C ASP A 212 0.99 23.08 -7.77
N SER A 213 1.98 23.92 -8.07
CA SER A 213 1.86 25.38 -7.96
C SER A 213 0.80 26.00 -8.88
N GLN A 214 0.53 25.37 -10.03
CA GLN A 214 -0.52 25.80 -10.95
C GLN A 214 -1.91 25.35 -10.48
N HIS A 215 -2.00 24.19 -9.81
CA HIS A 215 -3.23 23.72 -9.20
C HIS A 215 -3.72 24.66 -8.10
N THR A 216 -2.81 25.16 -7.26
CA THR A 216 -3.11 26.13 -6.21
C THR A 216 -3.55 27.49 -6.79
N ARG A 217 -2.90 27.98 -7.85
CA ARG A 217 -3.26 29.24 -8.51
C ARG A 217 -4.59 29.18 -9.26
N GLY A 218 -4.90 28.08 -9.94
CA GLY A 218 -6.16 27.87 -10.66
C GLY A 218 -7.39 27.62 -9.77
N GLY A 219 -7.17 27.33 -8.48
CA GLY A 219 -8.23 27.24 -7.45
C GLY A 219 -8.62 28.59 -6.87
N ALA A 220 -7.65 29.50 -6.69
CA ALA A 220 -7.87 30.83 -6.13
C ALA A 220 -8.60 31.81 -7.08
N GLY A 221 -8.56 31.56 -8.39
CA GLY A 221 -9.19 32.44 -9.39
C GLY A 221 -10.68 32.22 -9.66
N ARG A 222 -11.36 31.31 -8.94
CA ARG A 222 -12.77 30.93 -9.22
C ARG A 222 -13.82 31.45 -8.24
N THR A 223 -13.47 32.30 -7.28
CA THR A 223 -14.39 32.78 -6.22
C THR A 223 -14.79 34.25 -6.29
N THR A 224 -14.52 34.99 -7.36
CA THR A 224 -15.01 36.37 -7.49
C THR A 224 -15.59 36.64 -8.87
N GLY A 225 -16.91 36.51 -8.99
CA GLY A 225 -17.65 36.87 -10.19
C GLY A 225 -19.14 36.59 -10.04
N GLY A 226 -19.81 37.34 -9.17
CA GLY A 226 -21.26 37.23 -8.99
C GLY A 226 -21.86 38.41 -8.24
N ARG A 227 -22.49 39.31 -9.02
CA ARG A 227 -23.46 40.38 -8.69
C ARG A 227 -22.90 41.80 -8.57
N GLY A 228 -22.95 42.50 -9.71
CA GLY A 228 -23.56 43.82 -9.78
C GLY A 228 -25.05 43.68 -10.11
#